data_AF-D4XKM5-F1
#
_entry.id   AF-D4XKM5-F1
#
_cell.length_a   1.000
_cell.length_b   1.000
_cell.length_c   1.000
_cell.angle_alpha   90.00
_cell.angle_beta   90.00
_cell.angle_gamma   90.00
#
_symmetry.space_group_name_H-M   'P 1'
#
loop_
_entity.id
_entity.type
_entity.pdbx_description
1 polymer ?
#
loop_
_entity_poly.entity_id
_entity_poly.type
_entity_poly.pdbx_seq_one_letter_code
_entity_poly.pdbx_strand_id
1 'polypeptide(L)'
;MPYFQYAKLNLYKVNNDTKADDYQMTLTYAIPFKIGSESFLADAFLDWSTAEKGSASEMNWTSQYKWNLGQHISPDTRLYVGVEHSVWNNKYNIKGKDENNVSALVKYHF
;
A
#
# COMPACT_ATOMS: atom_id res chain seq x y z
N MET A 1 2.87 17.49 -3.41
CA MET A 1 3.60 17.66 -2.14
C MET A 1 5.08 17.51 -2.44
N PRO A 2 5.99 18.25 -1.79
CA PRO A 2 7.43 18.05 -1.98
C PRO A 2 7.79 16.58 -1.81
N TYR A 3 8.65 16.02 -2.67
CA TYR A 3 9.16 14.63 -2.66
C TYR A 3 8.17 13.50 -2.98
N PHE A 4 6.86 13.75 -3.00
CA PHE A 4 5.88 12.73 -3.41
C PHE A 4 5.59 12.80 -4.90
N GLN A 5 5.68 11.67 -5.59
CA GLN A 5 5.11 11.53 -6.94
C GLN A 5 3.57 11.63 -6.87
N TYR A 6 2.97 11.01 -5.86
CA TYR A 6 1.58 11.26 -5.47
C TYR A 6 1.39 10.98 -3.99
N ALA A 7 0.36 11.59 -3.42
CA ALA A 7 -0.18 11.26 -2.12
C ALA A 7 -1.69 11.54 -2.17
N LYS A 8 -2.52 10.55 -1.84
CA LYS A 8 -3.98 10.65 -1.87
C LYS A 8 -4.55 10.08 -0.57
N LEU A 9 -5.51 10.80 -0.01
CA LEU A 9 -6.30 10.37 1.12
C LEU A 9 -7.77 10.34 0.69
N ASN A 10 -8.41 9.19 0.79
CA ASN A 10 -9.84 9.02 0.57
C ASN A 10 -10.50 8.68 1.90
N LEU A 11 -11.60 9.37 2.20
CA LEU A 11 -12.46 9.11 3.36
C LEU A 11 -13.86 8.89 2.83
N TYR A 12 -14.49 7.78 3.20
CA TYR A 12 -15.82 7.46 2.74
C TYR A 12 -16.58 6.64 3.79
N LYS A 13 -17.90 6.69 3.70
CA LYS A 13 -18.80 5.81 4.44
C LYS A 13 -19.31 4.75 3.46
N VAL A 14 -19.28 3.49 3.85
CA VAL A 14 -19.87 2.41 3.06
C VAL A 14 -21.22 2.05 3.66
N ASN A 15 -22.24 2.06 2.82
CA ASN A 15 -23.57 1.55 3.14
C ASN A 15 -23.61 0.07 2.80
N ASN A 16 -23.71 -0.79 3.82
CA ASN A 16 -23.61 -2.24 3.65
C ASN A 16 -25.01 -2.87 3.69
N ASP A 17 -25.31 -3.75 2.71
CA ASP A 17 -26.63 -4.39 2.65
C ASP A 17 -26.80 -5.54 3.66
N THR A 18 -25.71 -6.27 3.95
CA THR A 18 -25.73 -7.50 4.76
C THR A 18 -24.90 -7.41 6.04
N LYS A 19 -24.17 -6.31 6.21
CA LYS A 19 -23.32 -6.00 7.37
C LYS A 19 -23.65 -4.59 7.86
N ALA A 20 -23.15 -4.21 9.02
CA ALA A 20 -23.25 -2.84 9.49
C ALA A 20 -22.47 -1.89 8.56
N ASP A 21 -23.02 -0.69 8.34
CA ASP A 21 -22.31 0.41 7.68
C ASP A 21 -21.00 0.74 8.41
N ASP A 22 -19.94 1.06 7.69
CA ASP A 22 -18.65 1.43 8.28
C ASP A 22 -18.07 2.71 7.65
N TYR A 23 -17.09 3.30 8.35
CA TYR A 23 -16.26 4.36 7.80
C TYR A 23 -14.94 3.76 7.37
N GLN A 24 -14.47 4.17 6.20
CA GLN A 24 -13.24 3.68 5.62
C GLN A 24 -12.31 4.82 5.23
N MET A 25 -11.02 4.56 5.37
CA MET A 25 -9.94 5.45 4.98
C MET A 25 -8.96 4.69 4.11
N THR A 26 -8.61 5.28 2.98
CA THR A 26 -7.53 4.79 2.11
C THR A 26 -6.49 5.89 1.95
N LEU A 27 -5.27 5.64 2.41
CA LEU A 27 -4.09 6.47 2.12
C LEU A 27 -3.25 5.76 1.06
N THR A 28 -2.83 6.47 0.03
CA THR A 28 -1.84 5.97 -0.94
C THR A 28 -0.76 7.01 -1.16
N TYR A 29 0.49 6.60 -1.25
CA TYR A 29 1.59 7.52 -1.54
C TYR A 29 2.74 6.84 -2.27
N ALA A 30 3.52 7.65 -2.99
CA ALA A 30 4.71 7.23 -3.69
C ALA A 30 5.81 8.29 -3.57
N ILE A 31 6.99 7.87 -3.15
CA ILE A 31 8.18 8.70 -2.96
C ILE A 31 9.30 8.14 -3.83
N PRO A 32 9.58 8.76 -4.99
CA PRO A 32 10.76 8.44 -5.77
C PRO A 32 12.01 9.05 -5.11
N PHE A 33 13.11 8.33 -5.11
CA PHE A 33 14.40 8.82 -4.61
C PHE A 33 15.56 8.22 -5.40
N LYS A 34 16.75 8.79 -5.24
CA LYS A 34 17.97 8.31 -5.88
C LYS A 34 19.05 8.02 -4.86
N ILE A 35 19.80 6.94 -5.10
CA ILE A 35 21.05 6.65 -4.40
C ILE A 35 22.13 6.53 -5.49
N GLY A 36 23.03 7.53 -5.56
CA GLY A 36 23.97 7.64 -6.68
C GLY A 36 23.25 7.85 -8.01
N SER A 37 23.62 7.04 -9.02
CA SER A 37 22.95 7.02 -10.33
C SER A 37 21.65 6.22 -10.35
N GLU A 38 21.35 5.47 -9.29
CA GLU A 38 20.28 4.49 -9.26
C GLU A 38 18.96 5.09 -8.80
N SER A 39 17.86 4.70 -9.44
CA SER A 39 16.51 5.20 -9.17
C SER A 39 15.69 4.20 -8.36
N PHE A 40 15.02 4.69 -7.32
CA PHE A 40 14.21 3.89 -6.40
C PHE A 40 12.82 4.48 -6.22
N LEU A 41 11.89 3.65 -5.75
CA LEU A 41 10.52 4.02 -5.41
C LEU A 41 10.13 3.36 -4.09
N ALA A 42 9.78 4.17 -3.10
CA ALA A 42 9.08 3.73 -1.90
C ALA A 42 7.62 4.14 -2.03
N ASP A 43 6.70 3.18 -2.12
CA ASP A 43 5.26 3.46 -2.19
C ASP A 43 4.48 2.56 -1.24
N ALA A 44 3.28 2.98 -0.88
CA ALA A 44 2.42 2.20 -0.01
C ALA A 44 0.95 2.55 -0.23
N PHE A 45 0.10 1.63 0.21
CA PHE A 45 -1.28 1.92 0.54
C PHE A 45 -1.57 1.50 1.98
N LEU A 46 -2.44 2.25 2.64
CA LEU A 46 -3.04 1.89 3.93
C LEU A 46 -4.55 1.96 3.76
N ASP A 47 -5.21 0.82 3.93
CA ASP A 47 -6.66 0.73 4.03
C ASP A 47 -7.04 0.48 5.49
N TRP A 48 -8.02 1.22 5.98
CA TRP A 48 -8.53 1.09 7.34
C TRP A 48 -10.05 1.19 7.35
N SER A 49 -10.69 0.40 8.20
CA SER A 49 -12.13 0.48 8.46
C SER A 49 -12.47 0.52 9.95
N THR A 50 -13.57 1.18 10.30
CA THR A 50 -14.09 1.20 11.68
C THR A 50 -14.49 -0.18 12.16
N ALA A 51 -14.46 -0.37 13.48
CA ALA A 51 -15.13 -1.50 14.09
C ALA A 51 -16.64 -1.26 14.04
N GLU A 52 -17.40 -2.30 13.71
CA GLU A 52 -18.86 -2.26 13.70
C GLU A 52 -19.43 -3.43 14.50
N LYS A 53 -20.76 -3.48 14.64
CA LYS A 53 -21.42 -4.49 15.49
C LYS A 53 -20.99 -5.92 15.14
N GLY A 54 -20.17 -6.53 15.99
CA GLY A 54 -19.65 -7.89 15.82
C GLY A 54 -18.42 -8.03 14.92
N SER A 55 -17.84 -6.92 14.44
CA SER A 55 -16.67 -6.87 13.55
C SER A 55 -15.59 -5.98 14.14
N ALA A 56 -14.33 -6.43 14.11
CA ALA A 56 -13.20 -5.62 14.57
C ALA A 56 -12.79 -4.60 13.50
N SER A 57 -12.24 -3.46 13.94
CA SER A 57 -11.60 -2.49 13.05
C SER A 57 -10.44 -3.18 12.33
N GLU A 58 -10.41 -3.07 11.01
CA GLU A 58 -9.41 -3.71 10.17
C GLU A 58 -8.45 -2.68 9.61
N MET A 59 -7.19 -3.07 9.46
CA MET A 59 -6.16 -2.25 8.85
C MET A 59 -5.25 -3.13 8.01
N ASN A 60 -4.96 -2.69 6.79
CA ASN A 60 -3.92 -3.23 5.93
C ASN A 60 -2.99 -2.09 5.54
N TRP A 61 -1.75 -2.16 5.98
CA TRP A 61 -0.70 -1.29 5.47
C TRP A 61 0.30 -2.14 4.70
N THR A 62 0.34 -1.91 3.39
CA THR A 62 1.28 -2.60 2.49
C THR A 62 2.22 -1.57 1.88
N SER A 63 3.50 -1.71 2.19
CA SER A 63 4.58 -0.85 1.68
C SER A 63 5.49 -1.64 0.73
N GLN A 64 5.99 -0.99 -0.32
CA GLN A 64 6.95 -1.57 -1.25
C GLN A 64 8.18 -0.67 -1.34
N TYR A 65 9.34 -1.31 -1.40
CA TYR A 65 10.63 -0.66 -1.61
C TYR A 65 11.26 -1.27 -2.85
N LYS A 66 11.41 -0.45 -3.89
CA LYS A 66 11.71 -0.91 -5.24
C LYS A 66 12.90 -0.17 -5.82
N TRP A 67 13.76 -0.92 -6.50
CA TRP A 67 14.80 -0.42 -7.39
C TRP A 67 14.32 -0.51 -8.83
N ASN A 68 14.49 0.56 -9.61
CA ASN A 68 14.18 0.57 -11.03
C ASN A 68 15.32 -0.06 -11.82
N LEU A 69 15.30 -1.39 -11.98
CA LEU A 69 16.19 -2.12 -12.88
C LEU A 69 16.03 -1.66 -14.33
N GLY A 70 14.82 -1.23 -14.72
CA GLY A 70 14.49 -0.78 -16.07
C GLY A 70 15.33 0.38 -16.58
N GLN A 71 15.88 1.22 -15.69
CA GLN A 71 16.72 2.36 -16.09
C GLN A 71 17.98 1.93 -16.88
N HIS A 72 18.43 0.67 -16.70
CA HIS A 72 19.57 0.08 -17.41
C HIS A 72 19.22 -0.45 -18.80
N ILE A 73 17.92 -0.48 -19.14
CA ILE A 73 17.39 -0.85 -20.46
C ILE A 73 17.09 0.42 -21.26
N SER A 74 16.32 1.33 -20.67
CA SER A 74 16.03 2.65 -21.24
C SER A 74 15.55 3.62 -20.13
N PRO A 75 15.75 4.94 -20.29
CA PRO A 75 15.25 5.96 -19.35
C PRO A 75 13.74 5.90 -19.10
N ASP A 76 12.97 5.39 -20.05
CA ASP A 76 11.51 5.29 -19.98
C ASP A 76 11.03 3.94 -19.45
N THR A 77 11.91 2.94 -19.38
CA THR A 77 11.54 1.62 -18.89
C THR A 77 11.26 1.66 -17.39
N ARG A 78 10.13 1.07 -16.98
CA ARG A 78 9.66 1.01 -15.60
C ARG A 78 9.56 -0.44 -15.14
N LEU A 79 10.72 -1.08 -15.00
CA LEU A 79 10.87 -2.43 -14.46
C LEU A 79 11.48 -2.36 -13.07
N TYR A 80 10.72 -2.81 -12.08
CA TYR A 80 11.08 -2.73 -10.68
C TYR A 80 11.33 -4.11 -10.09
N VAL A 81 12.34 -4.19 -9.24
CA VAL A 81 12.60 -5.33 -8.34
C VAL A 81 12.68 -4.80 -6.92
N GLY A 82 12.22 -5.57 -5.94
CA GLY A 82 12.18 -5.06 -4.57
C GLY A 82 11.54 -6.00 -3.57
N VAL A 83 11.13 -5.41 -2.45
CA VAL A 83 10.43 -6.09 -1.36
C VAL A 83 9.09 -5.41 -1.10
N GLU A 84 8.12 -6.20 -0.68
CA GLU A 84 6.83 -5.75 -0.19
C GLU A 84 6.66 -6.22 1.26
N HIS A 85 6.20 -5.33 2.13
CA HIS A 85 5.90 -5.61 3.52
C HIS A 85 4.44 -5.29 3.80
N SER A 86 3.66 -6.33 4.11
CA SER A 86 2.24 -6.25 4.43
C SER A 86 2.04 -6.43 5.93
N VAL A 87 1.39 -5.46 6.56
CA VAL A 87 0.99 -5.51 7.97
C VAL A 87 -0.53 -5.43 8.03
N TRP A 88 -1.15 -6.48 8.57
CA TRP A 88 -2.58 -6.54 8.81
C TRP A 88 -2.88 -6.54 10.30
N ASN A 89 -3.86 -5.72 10.70
CA ASN A 89 -4.52 -5.86 11.98
C ASN A 89 -5.97 -6.29 11.80
N ASN A 90 -6.37 -7.30 12.55
CA ASN A 90 -7.70 -7.91 12.51
C ASN A 90 -8.20 -8.25 11.09
N LYS A 91 -7.37 -8.92 10.29
CA LYS A 91 -7.68 -9.27 8.90
C LYS A 91 -9.05 -9.94 8.77
N TYR A 92 -9.83 -9.53 7.77
CA TYR A 92 -11.24 -9.91 7.57
C TYR A 92 -12.18 -9.47 8.70
N ASN A 93 -11.87 -8.37 9.38
CA ASN A 93 -12.54 -7.88 10.59
C ASN A 93 -12.57 -8.89 11.76
N ILE A 94 -11.65 -9.88 11.80
CA ILE A 94 -11.58 -10.90 12.86
C ILE A 94 -10.57 -10.46 13.92
N LYS A 95 -11.06 -10.23 15.14
CA LYS A 95 -10.22 -9.77 16.26
C LYS A 95 -9.02 -10.70 16.50
N GLY A 96 -7.81 -10.14 16.51
CA GLY A 96 -6.56 -10.86 16.77
C GLY A 96 -6.01 -11.67 15.59
N LYS A 97 -6.67 -11.61 14.42
CA LYS A 97 -6.16 -12.20 13.18
C LYS A 97 -5.18 -11.24 12.50
N ASP A 98 -4.06 -11.00 13.15
CA ASP A 98 -3.00 -10.13 12.64
C ASP A 98 -2.07 -10.91 11.70
N GLU A 99 -1.52 -10.22 10.70
CA GLU A 99 -0.51 -10.78 9.79
C GLU A 99 0.64 -9.80 9.57
N ASN A 100 1.83 -10.35 9.33
CA ASN A 100 3.03 -9.59 9.05
C ASN A 100 3.90 -10.40 8.08
N ASN A 101 3.94 -9.96 6.82
CA ASN A 101 4.51 -10.74 5.73
C ASN A 101 5.47 -9.89 4.91
N VAL A 102 6.64 -10.45 4.60
CA VAL A 102 7.61 -9.87 3.68
C VAL A 102 7.70 -10.75 2.44
N SER A 103 7.63 -10.13 1.27
CA SER A 103 7.65 -10.79 -0.04
C SER A 103 8.69 -10.16 -0.96
N ALA A 104 9.27 -10.96 -1.84
CA ALA A 104 10.02 -10.45 -2.99
C ALA A 104 9.05 -9.99 -4.09
N LEU A 105 9.42 -8.95 -4.83
CA LEU A 105 8.56 -8.32 -5.83
C LEU A 105 9.31 -8.05 -7.13
N VAL A 106 8.65 -8.35 -8.25
CA VAL A 106 9.02 -7.91 -9.61
C VAL A 106 7.79 -7.26 -10.24
N LYS A 107 7.92 -6.05 -10.78
CA LYS A 107 6.78 -5.28 -11.32
C LYS A 107 7.18 -4.50 -12.57
N TYR A 108 6.42 -4.66 -13.65
CA TYR A 108 6.59 -3.91 -14.89
C TYR A 108 5.37 -3.01 -15.13
N HIS A 109 5.60 -1.75 -15.51
CA HIS A 109 4.54 -0.83 -15.94
C HIS A 109 4.67 -0.55 -17.44
N PHE A 110 3.55 -0.69 -18.17
CA PHE A 110 3.41 -0.42 -19.61
C PHE A 110 3.09 1.05 -19.88
#